data_AF-A0A318NVZ6-F1
#
_entry.id   AF-A0A318NVZ6-F1
#
_cell.length_a   1.000
_cell.length_b   1.000
_cell.length_c   1.000
_cell.angle_alpha   90.00
_cell.angle_beta   90.00
_cell.angle_gamma   90.00
#
_symmetry.space_group_name_H-M   'P 1'
#
loop_
_entity.id
_entity.type
_entity.pdbx_description
1 polymer ?
#
loop_
_entity_poly.entity_id
_entity_poly.type
_entity_poly.pdbx_seq_one_letter_code
_entity_poly.pdbx_strand_id
1 'polypeptide(L)'
;MLRNPIHLRLEKLESWQHLTFMASLCERMYPNYQMFCLQTEFGDPAIYRRILDLVWETLVVKDAKVNFDSQLEKLEEAIPSAEDYDLYGVYPAIDACIALGELIHSRLSGETLEHAIAISETSIRTVAMLEMTQAGKEMTDDELKVLPAVEEEWDIQWEIFRLLADCEERDLELIKGLRSDLREAAVSNIGINLTQ
;
A
#
# COMPACT_ATOMS: atom_id res chain seq x y z
N MET A 1 3.17 -10.40 16.13
CA MET A 1 2.88 -9.70 14.88
C MET A 1 1.37 -9.63 14.73
N LEU A 2 0.85 -8.41 14.66
CA LEU A 2 -0.57 -8.12 14.46
C LEU A 2 -1.12 -8.90 13.26
N ARG A 3 -2.03 -9.83 13.50
CA ARG A 3 -2.69 -10.60 12.43
C ARG A 3 -4.03 -9.96 12.12
N ASN A 4 -4.16 -9.41 10.92
CA ASN A 4 -5.45 -8.89 10.45
C ASN A 4 -6.38 -10.08 10.17
N PRO A 5 -7.60 -10.13 10.76
CA PRO A 5 -8.57 -11.19 10.50
C PRO A 5 -8.93 -11.40 9.02
N ILE A 6 -8.69 -10.42 8.14
CA ILE A 6 -8.96 -10.59 6.70
C ILE A 6 -8.02 -11.56 6.00
N HIS A 7 -6.84 -11.88 6.56
CA HIS A 7 -5.83 -12.69 5.84
C HIS A 7 -6.36 -14.05 5.41
N LEU A 8 -7.10 -14.75 6.28
CA LEU A 8 -7.76 -16.03 5.94
C LEU A 8 -8.91 -15.86 4.94
N ARG A 9 -9.46 -14.65 4.83
CA ARG A 9 -10.58 -14.35 3.94
C ARG A 9 -10.09 -13.96 2.54
N LEU A 10 -8.87 -13.43 2.43
CA LEU A 10 -8.21 -13.17 1.15
C LEU A 10 -8.09 -14.46 0.33
N GLU A 11 -7.91 -15.63 0.94
CA GLU A 11 -7.90 -16.93 0.23
C GLU A 11 -9.11 -17.19 -0.68
N LYS A 12 -10.24 -16.52 -0.41
CA LYS A 12 -11.48 -16.66 -1.19
C LYS A 12 -11.58 -15.70 -2.37
N LEU A 13 -10.66 -14.76 -2.47
CA LEU A 13 -10.63 -13.76 -3.54
C LEU A 13 -9.88 -14.28 -4.76
N GLU A 14 -10.32 -13.84 -5.92
CA GLU A 14 -9.65 -14.06 -7.18
C GLU A 14 -8.45 -13.11 -7.34
N SER A 15 -7.56 -13.42 -8.28
CA SER A 15 -6.35 -12.65 -8.52
C SER A 15 -6.61 -11.17 -8.80
N TRP A 16 -7.71 -10.82 -9.48
CA TRP A 16 -8.02 -9.41 -9.76
C TRP A 16 -8.47 -8.65 -8.51
N GLN A 17 -9.16 -9.33 -7.58
CA GLN A 17 -9.54 -8.77 -6.29
C GLN A 17 -8.29 -8.57 -5.42
N HIS A 18 -7.38 -9.54 -5.38
CA HIS A 18 -6.07 -9.37 -4.71
C HIS A 18 -5.30 -8.16 -5.26
N LEU A 19 -5.19 -8.05 -6.58
CA LEU A 19 -4.47 -6.95 -7.22
C LEU A 19 -5.12 -5.60 -6.93
N THR A 20 -6.45 -5.53 -6.92
CA THR A 20 -7.18 -4.30 -6.58
C THR A 20 -6.99 -3.93 -5.11
N PHE A 21 -7.01 -4.92 -4.21
CA PHE A 21 -6.72 -4.73 -2.79
C PHE A 21 -5.29 -4.20 -2.58
N MET A 22 -4.29 -4.86 -3.16
CA MET A 22 -2.88 -4.43 -3.08
C MET A 22 -2.67 -3.03 -3.65
N ALA A 23 -3.25 -2.74 -4.82
CA ALA A 23 -3.16 -1.42 -5.44
C ALA A 23 -3.80 -0.33 -4.56
N SER A 24 -4.92 -0.64 -3.91
CA SER A 24 -5.59 0.27 -2.96
C SER A 24 -4.70 0.61 -1.76
N LEU A 25 -4.00 -0.38 -1.19
CA LEU A 25 -3.08 -0.12 -0.07
C LEU A 25 -1.84 0.65 -0.52
N CYS A 26 -1.29 0.36 -1.70
CA CYS A 26 -0.19 1.15 -2.26
C CYS A 26 -0.62 2.60 -2.55
N GLU A 27 -1.86 2.80 -3.03
CA GLU A 27 -2.44 4.13 -3.25
C GLU A 27 -2.53 4.92 -1.94
N ARG A 28 -2.88 4.25 -0.84
CA ARG A 28 -2.86 4.85 0.51
C ARG A 28 -1.46 5.06 1.05
N MET A 29 -0.47 4.25 0.72
CA MET A 29 0.90 4.48 1.20
C MET A 29 1.66 5.55 0.39
N TYR A 30 1.19 5.89 -0.82
CA TYR A 30 1.81 6.89 -1.69
C TYR A 30 2.09 8.25 -1.04
N PRO A 31 1.18 8.87 -0.26
CA PRO A 31 1.45 10.15 0.39
C PRO A 31 2.68 10.14 1.29
N ASN A 32 3.01 9.01 1.92
CA ASN A 32 4.22 8.87 2.74
C ASN A 32 5.48 9.10 1.89
N TYR A 33 5.56 8.41 0.75
CA TYR A 33 6.67 8.53 -0.19
C TYR A 33 6.74 9.93 -0.81
N GLN A 34 5.60 10.45 -1.28
CA GLN A 34 5.57 11.78 -1.90
C GLN A 34 5.99 12.88 -0.93
N MET A 35 5.48 12.87 0.30
CA MET A 35 5.83 13.85 1.31
C MET A 35 7.33 13.77 1.64
N PHE A 36 7.87 12.56 1.80
CA PHE A 36 9.30 12.36 2.01
C PHE A 36 10.13 12.97 0.88
N CYS A 37 9.88 12.61 -0.38
CA CYS A 37 10.59 13.15 -1.53
C CYS A 37 10.56 14.68 -1.59
N LEU A 38 9.40 15.28 -1.33
CA LEU A 38 9.24 16.74 -1.38
C LEU A 38 9.98 17.44 -0.24
N GLN A 39 10.01 16.85 0.96
CA GLN A 39 10.67 17.45 2.12
C GLN A 39 12.19 17.31 2.09
N THR A 40 12.70 16.25 1.47
CA THR A 40 14.14 15.94 1.45
C THR A 40 14.81 16.21 0.11
N GLU A 41 14.04 16.62 -0.90
CA GLU A 41 14.49 16.72 -2.29
C GLU A 41 15.04 15.39 -2.85
N PHE A 42 14.61 14.26 -2.26
CA PHE A 42 15.00 12.93 -2.70
C PHE A 42 14.21 12.49 -3.94
N GLY A 43 14.91 12.25 -5.03
CA GLY A 43 14.37 11.58 -6.23
C GLY A 43 13.17 12.29 -6.88
N ASP A 44 12.49 11.57 -7.77
CA ASP A 44 11.24 12.02 -8.41
C ASP A 44 10.04 11.26 -7.82
N PRO A 45 9.16 11.90 -7.02
CA PRO A 45 8.00 11.24 -6.43
C PRO A 45 7.02 10.70 -7.48
N ALA A 46 7.10 11.18 -8.72
CA ALA A 46 6.25 10.69 -9.80
C ALA A 46 6.66 9.29 -10.30
N ILE A 47 7.83 8.76 -9.96
CA ILE A 47 8.21 7.37 -10.29
C ILE A 47 7.20 6.39 -9.69
N TYR A 48 6.97 6.48 -8.37
CA TYR A 48 5.99 5.67 -7.65
C TYR A 48 4.60 5.77 -8.28
N ARG A 49 4.13 7.01 -8.49
CA ARG A 49 2.82 7.31 -9.05
C ARG A 49 2.63 6.65 -10.42
N ARG A 50 3.59 6.82 -11.32
CA ARG A 50 3.54 6.27 -12.69
C ARG A 50 3.47 4.73 -12.67
N ILE A 51 4.25 4.08 -11.81
CA ILE A 51 4.23 2.62 -11.68
C ILE A 51 2.86 2.15 -11.17
N LEU A 52 2.33 2.78 -10.13
CA LEU A 52 1.03 2.43 -9.60
C LEU A 52 -0.11 2.74 -10.60
N ASP A 53 0.02 3.78 -11.43
CA ASP A 53 -0.91 4.05 -12.52
C ASP A 53 -0.93 2.92 -13.56
N LEU A 54 0.23 2.36 -13.92
CA LEU A 54 0.32 1.22 -14.82
C LEU A 54 -0.37 -0.02 -14.24
N VAL A 55 -0.22 -0.25 -12.92
CA VAL A 55 -0.95 -1.33 -12.23
C VAL A 55 -2.46 -1.14 -12.37
N TRP A 56 -2.97 0.05 -12.04
CA TRP A 56 -4.40 0.37 -12.20
C TRP A 56 -4.88 0.21 -13.65
N GLU A 57 -4.06 0.61 -14.62
CA GLU A 57 -4.36 0.42 -16.04
C GLU A 57 -4.54 -1.06 -16.39
N THR A 58 -3.67 -1.96 -15.89
CA THR A 58 -3.82 -3.40 -16.14
C THR A 58 -5.08 -4.03 -15.54
N LEU A 59 -5.66 -3.42 -14.51
CA LEU A 59 -6.92 -3.87 -13.93
C LEU A 59 -8.13 -3.51 -14.82
N VAL A 60 -8.06 -2.39 -15.53
CA VAL A 60 -9.16 -1.84 -16.33
C VAL A 60 -9.06 -2.19 -17.82
N VAL A 61 -7.84 -2.27 -18.35
CA VAL A 61 -7.58 -2.48 -19.78
C VAL A 61 -7.15 -3.92 -20.02
N LYS A 62 -8.01 -4.68 -20.72
CA LYS A 62 -7.90 -6.13 -20.93
C LYS A 62 -6.56 -6.59 -21.53
N ASP A 63 -5.94 -5.77 -22.37
CA ASP A 63 -4.72 -6.11 -23.12
C ASP A 63 -3.53 -5.17 -22.81
N ALA A 64 -3.56 -4.49 -21.66
CA ALA A 64 -2.44 -3.63 -21.26
C ALA A 64 -1.16 -4.45 -21.11
N LYS A 65 -0.13 -4.06 -21.86
CA LYS A 65 1.21 -4.66 -21.80
C LYS A 65 2.14 -3.74 -21.03
N VAL A 66 2.46 -4.15 -19.82
CA VAL A 66 3.42 -3.44 -18.97
C VAL A 66 4.65 -4.33 -18.79
N ASN A 67 5.83 -3.75 -19.02
CA ASN A 67 7.10 -4.40 -18.67
C ASN A 67 7.35 -4.16 -17.17
N PHE A 68 6.92 -5.13 -16.36
CA PHE A 68 7.02 -5.06 -14.90
C PHE A 68 8.45 -5.23 -14.40
N ASP A 69 9.31 -5.98 -15.08
CA ASP A 69 10.75 -6.07 -14.75
C ASP A 69 11.40 -4.68 -14.80
N SER A 70 11.18 -3.94 -15.90
CA SER A 70 11.70 -2.58 -16.02
C SER A 70 11.06 -1.59 -15.04
N GLN A 71 9.83 -1.83 -14.58
CA GLN A 71 9.24 -0.97 -13.55
C GLN A 71 9.81 -1.28 -12.17
N LEU A 72 10.16 -2.54 -11.90
CA LEU A 72 10.82 -2.94 -10.67
C LEU A 72 12.20 -2.29 -10.54
N GLU A 73 13.03 -2.37 -11.60
CA GLU A 73 14.36 -1.74 -11.62
C GLU A 73 14.28 -0.23 -11.30
N LYS A 74 13.31 0.47 -11.90
CA LYS A 74 13.10 1.91 -11.62
C LYS A 74 12.63 2.17 -10.20
N LEU A 75 11.84 1.27 -9.63
CA LEU A 75 11.37 1.40 -8.25
C LEU A 75 12.52 1.22 -7.28
N GLU A 76 13.38 0.21 -7.50
CA GLU A 76 14.57 -0.08 -6.69
C GLU A 76 15.51 1.13 -6.61
N GLU A 77 15.76 1.80 -7.74
CA GLU A 77 16.54 3.05 -7.78
C GLU A 77 15.86 4.21 -7.03
N ALA A 78 14.55 4.14 -6.82
CA ALA A 78 13.74 5.17 -6.18
C ALA A 78 13.48 4.91 -4.69
N ILE A 79 14.09 3.87 -4.09
CA ILE A 79 14.01 3.57 -2.65
C ILE A 79 15.08 4.36 -1.89
N PRO A 80 14.72 5.18 -0.90
CA PRO A 80 15.72 5.88 -0.09
C PRO A 80 16.43 4.93 0.88
N SER A 81 17.68 5.25 1.23
CA SER A 81 18.41 4.57 2.30
C SER A 81 18.09 5.23 3.64
N ALA A 82 17.70 4.45 4.64
CA ALA A 82 17.47 4.96 6.00
C ALA A 82 18.73 5.55 6.65
N GLU A 83 19.93 5.13 6.21
CA GLU A 83 21.20 5.63 6.75
C GLU A 83 21.52 7.08 6.33
N ASP A 84 20.87 7.56 5.27
CA ASP A 84 21.13 8.90 4.71
C ASP A 84 20.26 9.99 5.36
N TYR A 85 19.34 9.63 6.27
CA TYR A 85 18.35 10.56 6.81
C TYR A 85 18.13 10.37 8.32
N ASP A 86 18.14 11.49 9.06
CA ASP A 86 17.79 11.51 10.49
C ASP A 86 16.27 11.63 10.74
N LEU A 87 15.47 11.89 9.70
CA LEU A 87 14.02 12.05 9.83
C LEU A 87 13.29 10.72 9.76
N TYR A 88 12.33 10.52 10.67
CA TYR A 88 11.52 9.30 10.72
C TYR A 88 10.77 9.02 9.41
N GLY A 89 10.39 10.06 8.65
CA GLY A 89 9.65 9.95 7.39
C GLY A 89 10.31 9.07 6.32
N VAL A 90 11.60 8.74 6.45
CA VAL A 90 12.27 7.79 5.57
C VAL A 90 11.68 6.37 5.68
N TYR A 91 11.29 5.91 6.87
CA TYR A 91 10.80 4.54 7.05
C TYR A 91 9.43 4.30 6.39
N PRO A 92 8.41 5.17 6.56
CA PRO A 92 7.15 5.03 5.82
C PRO A 92 7.32 5.18 4.30
N ALA A 93 8.31 5.96 3.83
CA ALA A 93 8.62 6.07 2.41
C ALA A 93 9.22 4.76 1.85
N ILE A 94 10.13 4.12 2.60
CA ILE A 94 10.67 2.80 2.28
C ILE A 94 9.56 1.75 2.26
N ASP A 95 8.74 1.68 3.31
CA ASP A 95 7.63 0.72 3.40
C ASP A 95 6.65 0.87 2.22
N ALA A 96 6.35 2.10 1.80
CA ALA A 96 5.52 2.36 0.62
C ALA A 96 6.13 1.75 -0.65
N CYS A 97 7.43 1.95 -0.87
CA CYS A 97 8.16 1.38 -2.01
C CYS A 97 8.24 -0.15 -1.94
N ILE A 98 8.51 -0.74 -0.78
CA ILE A 98 8.52 -2.19 -0.58
C ILE A 98 7.16 -2.78 -0.93
N ALA A 99 6.06 -2.18 -0.45
CA ALA A 99 4.72 -2.64 -0.77
C ALA A 99 4.41 -2.58 -2.28
N LEU A 100 4.83 -1.52 -2.97
CA LEU A 100 4.68 -1.44 -4.42
C LEU A 100 5.54 -2.48 -5.14
N GLY A 101 6.75 -2.76 -4.64
CA GLY A 101 7.62 -3.82 -5.14
C GLY A 101 6.98 -5.20 -5.01
N GLU A 102 6.39 -5.51 -3.85
CA GLU A 102 5.61 -6.74 -3.61
C GLU A 102 4.44 -6.88 -4.61
N LEU A 103 3.76 -5.77 -4.90
CA LEU A 103 2.70 -5.76 -5.91
C LEU A 103 3.28 -6.11 -7.28
N ILE A 104 4.40 -5.50 -7.68
CA ILE A 104 5.06 -5.83 -8.96
C ILE A 104 5.49 -7.30 -8.99
N HIS A 105 6.05 -7.83 -7.90
CA HIS A 105 6.40 -9.24 -7.81
C HIS A 105 5.20 -10.16 -8.03
N SER A 106 4.02 -9.82 -7.50
CA SER A 106 2.78 -10.57 -7.77
C SER A 106 2.43 -10.63 -9.26
N ARG A 107 2.80 -9.60 -10.04
CA ARG A 107 2.59 -9.56 -11.50
C ARG A 107 3.59 -10.44 -12.24
N LEU A 108 4.79 -10.58 -11.70
CA LEU A 108 5.88 -11.35 -12.29
C LEU A 108 5.74 -12.86 -11.96
N SER A 109 5.40 -13.18 -10.72
CA SER A 109 5.21 -14.58 -10.26
C SER A 109 3.86 -15.15 -10.69
N GLY A 110 2.83 -14.32 -10.78
CA GLY A 110 1.43 -14.76 -10.96
C GLY A 110 0.76 -15.24 -9.67
N GLU A 111 1.52 -15.35 -8.58
CA GLU A 111 0.99 -15.58 -7.24
C GLU A 111 0.49 -14.25 -6.68
N THR A 112 -0.67 -14.23 -6.01
CA THR A 112 -1.31 -12.96 -5.60
C THR A 112 -1.71 -12.91 -4.13
N LEU A 113 -2.04 -14.06 -3.54
CA LEU A 113 -2.47 -14.13 -2.15
C LEU A 113 -1.36 -13.76 -1.16
N GLU A 114 -0.17 -14.34 -1.32
CA GLU A 114 0.95 -14.09 -0.40
C GLU A 114 1.40 -12.63 -0.41
N HIS A 115 1.49 -12.02 -1.59
CA HIS A 115 1.81 -10.60 -1.72
C HIS A 115 0.70 -9.70 -1.15
N ALA A 116 -0.58 -10.09 -1.27
CA ALA A 116 -1.69 -9.35 -0.66
C ALA A 116 -1.60 -9.35 0.87
N ILE A 117 -1.24 -10.48 1.46
CA ILE A 117 -0.99 -10.60 2.91
C ILE A 117 0.23 -9.76 3.31
N ALA A 118 1.34 -9.86 2.57
CA ALA A 118 2.57 -9.12 2.86
C ALA A 118 2.38 -7.59 2.80
N ILE A 119 1.59 -7.09 1.85
CA ILE A 119 1.27 -5.67 1.73
C ILE A 119 0.32 -5.23 2.86
N SER A 120 -0.68 -6.04 3.20
CA SER A 120 -1.57 -5.81 4.35
C SER A 120 -0.78 -5.68 5.66
N GLU A 121 0.17 -6.58 5.88
CA GLU A 121 1.06 -6.58 7.04
C GLU A 121 2.01 -5.38 7.04
N THR A 122 2.56 -5.02 5.89
CA THR A 122 3.41 -3.83 5.74
C THR A 122 2.66 -2.56 6.10
N SER A 123 1.44 -2.39 5.59
CA SER A 123 0.62 -1.22 5.90
C SER A 123 0.35 -1.09 7.41
N ILE A 124 -0.02 -2.18 8.09
CA ILE A 124 -0.24 -2.21 9.55
C ILE A 124 1.06 -1.98 10.34
N ARG A 125 2.17 -2.57 9.89
CA ARG A 125 3.48 -2.40 10.51
C ARG A 125 3.91 -0.94 10.49
N THR A 126 3.73 -0.23 9.39
CA THR A 126 4.06 1.20 9.30
C THR A 126 3.29 2.03 10.34
N VAL A 127 1.99 1.73 10.54
CA VAL A 127 1.18 2.38 11.58
C VAL A 127 1.69 2.05 12.98
N ALA A 128 1.88 0.76 13.28
CA ALA A 128 2.36 0.32 14.59
C ALA A 128 3.73 0.91 14.95
N MET A 129 4.65 0.98 13.99
CA MET A 129 5.98 1.56 14.20
C MET A 129 5.91 3.06 14.48
N LEU A 130 4.99 3.79 13.84
CA LEU A 130 4.81 5.21 14.12
C LEU A 130 4.29 5.43 15.55
N GLU A 131 3.29 4.66 15.97
CA GLU A 131 2.74 4.72 17.32
C GLU A 131 3.79 4.45 18.40
N MET A 132 4.60 3.40 18.23
CA MET A 132 5.72 3.10 19.14
C MET A 132 6.75 4.24 19.19
N THR A 133 7.06 4.80 18.02
CA THR A 133 8.02 5.91 17.90
C THR A 133 7.52 7.15 18.62
N GLN A 134 6.25 7.50 18.43
CA GLN A 134 5.62 8.65 19.10
C GLN A 134 5.49 8.44 20.61
N ALA A 135 5.20 7.21 21.05
CA ALA A 135 5.14 6.84 22.46
C ALA A 135 6.54 6.74 23.11
N GLY A 136 7.61 6.68 22.32
CA GLY A 136 8.98 6.50 22.80
C GLY A 136 9.20 5.16 23.52
N LYS A 137 8.40 4.14 23.19
CA LYS A 137 8.50 2.80 23.78
C LYS A 137 8.08 1.71 22.81
N GLU A 138 8.67 0.54 22.98
CA GLU A 138 8.16 -0.69 22.39
C GLU A 138 6.77 -1.02 22.97
N MET A 139 5.90 -1.58 22.12
CA MET A 139 4.56 -1.98 22.50
C MET A 139 4.31 -3.45 22.11
N THR A 140 3.59 -4.17 22.96
CA THR A 140 3.18 -5.54 22.66
C THR A 140 2.04 -5.57 21.64
N ASP A 141 1.82 -6.71 20.98
CA ASP A 141 0.67 -6.89 20.05
C ASP A 141 -0.68 -6.57 20.75
N ASP A 142 -0.81 -6.86 22.04
CA ASP A 142 -2.02 -6.58 22.83
C ASP A 142 -2.23 -5.10 23.13
N GLU A 143 -1.15 -4.32 23.24
CA GLU A 143 -1.22 -2.87 23.38
C GLU A 143 -1.52 -2.20 22.02
N LEU A 144 -0.91 -2.68 20.94
CA LEU A 144 -1.08 -2.10 19.61
C LEU A 144 -2.49 -2.31 19.05
N LYS A 145 -3.07 -3.51 19.23
CA LYS A 145 -4.38 -3.86 18.64
C LYS A 145 -5.55 -3.02 19.15
N VAL A 146 -5.37 -2.29 20.24
CA VAL A 146 -6.39 -1.41 20.83
C VAL A 146 -6.13 0.07 20.54
N LEU A 147 -5.08 0.38 19.77
CA LEU A 147 -4.79 1.75 19.37
C LEU A 147 -5.75 2.18 18.25
N PRO A 148 -6.32 3.41 18.33
CA PRO A 148 -7.23 3.92 17.32
C PRO A 148 -6.65 3.89 15.90
N ALA A 149 -5.37 4.21 15.71
CA ALA A 149 -4.74 4.22 14.39
C ALA A 149 -4.65 2.81 13.78
N VAL A 150 -4.40 1.78 14.60
CA VAL A 150 -4.35 0.38 14.16
C VAL A 150 -5.75 -0.14 13.83
N GLU A 151 -6.75 0.22 14.64
CA GLU A 151 -8.16 -0.09 14.39
C GLU A 151 -8.65 0.54 13.09
N GLU A 152 -8.33 1.82 12.86
CA GLU A 152 -8.67 2.54 11.62
C GLU A 152 -8.05 1.87 10.38
N GLU A 153 -6.78 1.50 10.45
CA GLU A 153 -6.12 0.79 9.35
C GLU A 153 -6.76 -0.58 9.08
N TRP A 154 -7.16 -1.31 10.12
CA TRP A 154 -7.90 -2.56 9.96
C TRP A 154 -9.28 -2.37 9.34
N ASP A 155 -10.02 -1.35 9.77
CA ASP A 155 -11.33 -1.03 9.26
C ASP A 155 -11.29 -0.66 7.77
N ILE A 156 -10.29 0.13 7.36
CA ILE A 156 -10.11 0.48 5.95
C ILE A 156 -9.77 -0.76 5.11
N GLN A 157 -8.84 -1.60 5.58
CA GLN A 157 -8.52 -2.84 4.87
C GLN A 157 -9.73 -3.78 4.80
N TRP A 158 -10.54 -3.84 5.85
CA TRP A 158 -11.77 -4.61 5.88
C TRP A 158 -12.82 -4.07 4.91
N GLU A 159 -12.98 -2.74 4.82
CA GLU A 159 -13.91 -2.10 3.89
C GLU A 159 -13.56 -2.40 2.43
N ILE A 160 -12.28 -2.21 2.05
CA ILE A 160 -11.79 -2.55 0.71
C ILE A 160 -12.02 -4.04 0.43
N PHE A 161 -11.67 -4.91 1.37
CA PHE A 161 -11.90 -6.35 1.26
C PHE A 161 -13.38 -6.66 1.01
N ARG A 162 -14.29 -6.08 1.80
CA ARG A 162 -15.73 -6.35 1.71
C ARG A 162 -16.28 -5.95 0.35
N LEU A 163 -15.94 -4.74 -0.12
CA LEU A 163 -16.35 -4.24 -1.44
C LEU A 163 -15.92 -5.20 -2.55
N LEU A 164 -14.71 -5.73 -2.47
CA LEU A 164 -14.20 -6.70 -3.43
C LEU A 164 -14.88 -8.06 -3.29
N ALA A 165 -15.06 -8.56 -2.08
CA ALA A 165 -15.66 -9.87 -1.81
C ALA A 165 -17.14 -9.94 -2.22
N ASP A 166 -17.85 -8.81 -2.23
CA ASP A 166 -19.25 -8.72 -2.67
C ASP A 166 -19.39 -8.75 -4.21
N CYS A 167 -18.28 -8.69 -4.97
CA CYS A 167 -18.29 -8.79 -6.43
C CYS A 167 -18.25 -10.26 -6.90
N GLU A 168 -19.23 -10.68 -7.70
CA GLU A 168 -19.24 -12.01 -8.34
C GLU A 168 -18.29 -12.10 -9.54
N GLU A 169 -18.07 -10.99 -10.24
CA GLU A 169 -17.17 -10.89 -11.39
C GLU A 169 -16.38 -9.57 -11.36
N ARG A 170 -15.40 -9.44 -12.26
CA ARG A 170 -14.56 -8.24 -12.33
C ARG A 170 -15.41 -6.99 -12.65
N ASP A 171 -15.54 -6.11 -11.66
CA ASP A 171 -16.28 -4.85 -11.77
C ASP A 171 -15.35 -3.66 -12.06
N LEU A 172 -15.43 -3.13 -13.27
CA LEU A 172 -14.61 -2.00 -13.71
C LEU A 172 -14.99 -0.67 -13.05
N GLU A 173 -16.26 -0.49 -12.70
CA GLU A 173 -16.72 0.76 -12.09
C GLU A 173 -16.30 0.81 -10.63
N LEU A 174 -16.37 -0.31 -9.92
CA LEU A 174 -15.82 -0.43 -8.56
C LEU A 174 -14.31 -0.18 -8.52
N ILE A 175 -13.54 -0.77 -9.45
CA ILE A 175 -12.08 -0.56 -9.52
C ILE A 175 -11.75 0.92 -9.74
N LYS A 176 -12.45 1.59 -10.66
CA LYS A 176 -12.25 3.03 -10.91
C LYS A 176 -12.71 3.88 -9.73
N GLY A 177 -13.82 3.52 -9.10
CA GLY A 177 -14.36 4.18 -7.91
C GLY A 177 -13.36 4.16 -6.77
N LEU A 178 -12.87 2.98 -6.38
CA LEU A 178 -11.82 2.82 -5.36
C LEU A 178 -10.58 3.66 -5.68
N ARG A 179 -10.11 3.62 -6.93
CA ARG A 179 -8.97 4.45 -7.35
C ARG A 179 -9.25 5.95 -7.20
N SER A 180 -10.43 6.42 -7.56
CA SER A 180 -10.79 7.84 -7.44
C SER A 180 -10.90 8.26 -5.98
N ASP A 181 -11.65 7.50 -5.18
CA ASP A 181 -11.92 7.81 -3.78
C ASP A 181 -10.63 7.89 -2.97
N LEU A 182 -9.71 6.93 -3.16
CA LEU A 182 -8.43 6.90 -2.47
C LEU A 182 -7.51 8.06 -2.90
N ARG A 183 -7.55 8.46 -4.17
CA ARG A 183 -6.80 9.62 -4.67
C ARG A 183 -7.33 10.93 -4.15
N GLU A 184 -8.64 11.08 -4.13
CA GLU A 184 -9.30 12.28 -3.68
C GLU A 184 -9.12 12.47 -2.17
N ALA A 185 -9.18 11.38 -1.41
CA ALA A 185 -8.83 11.40 0.01
C ALA A 185 -7.38 11.85 0.22
N ALA A 186 -6.43 11.28 -0.54
CA ALA A 186 -5.00 11.60 -0.46
C ALA A 186 -4.41 11.53 0.96
N VAL A 187 -4.99 10.69 1.82
CA VAL A 187 -4.56 10.46 3.21
C VAL A 187 -3.90 9.09 3.31
N SER A 188 -2.72 9.03 3.94
CA SER A 188 -2.03 7.77 4.16
C SER A 188 -2.50 6.95 5.34
N ASN A 189 -2.04 5.71 5.40
CA ASN A 189 -2.17 4.83 6.56
C ASN A 189 -1.66 5.44 7.87
N ILE A 190 -0.75 6.42 7.81
CA ILE A 190 -0.26 7.16 8.97
C ILE A 190 -0.73 8.62 9.02
N GLY A 191 -1.81 8.96 8.29
CA GLY A 191 -2.45 10.27 8.36
C GLY A 191 -1.76 11.41 7.59
N ILE A 192 -0.76 11.11 6.75
CA ILE A 192 -0.15 12.13 5.87
C ILE A 192 -1.17 12.53 4.80
N ASN A 193 -1.51 13.82 4.72
CA ASN A 193 -2.46 14.35 3.75
C ASN A 193 -1.76 15.32 2.77
N LEU A 194 -1.95 15.12 1.47
CA LEU A 194 -1.34 15.94 0.41
C LEU A 194 -2.18 17.15 -0.01
N THR A 195 -3.40 17.26 0.48
CA THR A 195 -4.38 18.31 0.13
C THR A 195 -4.55 19.39 1.19
N GLN A 196 -3.90 19.24 2.34
CA GLN A 196 -3.92 20.20 3.46
C GLN A 196 -2.78 21.20 3.40
#